data_AF-A0A916XGX7-F1
#
_entry.id   AF-A0A916XGX7-F1
#
_cell.length_a   1.000
_cell.length_b   1.000
_cell.length_c   1.000
_cell.angle_alpha   90.00
_cell.angle_beta   90.00
_cell.angle_gamma   90.00
#
_symmetry.space_group_name_H-M   'P 1'
#
loop_
_entity.id
_entity.type
_entity.pdbx_description
1 polymer ?
#
loop_
_entity_poly.entity_id
_entity_poly.type
_entity_poly.pdbx_seq_one_letter_code
_entity_poly.pdbx_strand_id
1 'polypeptide(L)'
;MIETLVALVLLMIAFSFGMVIFMKVTSTGASDKKMRADNHCELLADSLMQADKKRDIHLVQNGISYKVSFRASEEQPDILVMNILAEDPKGTLITEYLQLIRNYESGTN
;
A
#
# COMPACT_ATOMS: atom_id res chain seq x y z
N MET A 1 -32.87 -3.20 -41.37
CA MET A 1 -33.30 -2.85 -39.98
C MET A 1 -33.12 -4.00 -39.00
N ILE A 2 -33.61 -5.21 -39.28
CA ILE A 2 -33.39 -6.38 -38.40
C ILE A 2 -31.90 -6.75 -38.32
N GLU A 3 -31.21 -6.81 -39.46
CA GLU A 3 -29.77 -7.14 -39.50
C GLU A 3 -28.90 -6.17 -38.70
N THR A 4 -29.15 -4.86 -38.84
CA THR A 4 -28.47 -3.81 -38.07
C THR A 4 -28.77 -3.91 -36.57
N LEU A 5 -29.96 -4.35 -36.18
CA LEU A 5 -30.33 -4.56 -34.78
C LEU A 5 -29.62 -5.79 -34.21
N VAL A 6 -29.54 -6.88 -34.96
CA VAL A 6 -28.79 -8.09 -34.58
C VAL A 6 -27.30 -7.78 -34.44
N ALA A 7 -26.71 -7.04 -35.37
CA ALA A 7 -25.31 -6.61 -35.30
C ALA A 7 -25.04 -5.74 -34.05
N LEU A 8 -25.95 -4.81 -33.71
CA LEU A 8 -25.83 -3.99 -32.51
C LEU A 8 -25.86 -4.83 -31.24
N VAL A 9 -26.77 -5.80 -31.15
CA VAL A 9 -26.89 -6.69 -29.98
C VAL A 9 -25.62 -7.53 -29.82
N LEU A 10 -25.09 -8.11 -30.90
CA LEU A 10 -23.84 -8.87 -30.86
C LEU A 10 -22.65 -8.00 -30.42
N LEU A 11 -22.59 -6.74 -30.87
CA LEU A 11 -21.57 -5.80 -30.47
C LEU A 11 -21.66 -5.43 -28.98
N MET A 12 -22.87 -5.21 -28.46
CA MET A 12 -23.10 -4.94 -27.04
C MET A 12 -22.72 -6.13 -26.15
N ILE A 13 -23.01 -7.36 -26.60
CA ILE A 13 -22.61 -8.58 -25.89
C ILE A 13 -21.08 -8.70 -25.86
N ALA A 14 -20.41 -8.55 -27.01
CA ALA A 14 -18.95 -8.62 -27.09
C ALA A 14 -18.27 -7.55 -26.22
N PHE A 15 -18.79 -6.32 -26.23
CA PHE A 15 -18.27 -5.23 -25.40
C PHE A 15 -18.45 -5.51 -23.90
N SER A 16 -19.61 -6.07 -23.51
CA SER A 16 -19.88 -6.42 -22.11
C SER A 16 -18.91 -7.47 -21.59
N PHE A 17 -18.60 -8.51 -22.38
CA PHE A 17 -17.58 -9.51 -22.01
C PHE A 17 -16.19 -8.88 -21.89
N GLY A 18 -15.81 -7.98 -22.80
CA GLY A 18 -14.54 -7.27 -22.74
C GLY A 18 -14.39 -6.42 -21.47
N MET A 19 -15.44 -5.69 -21.09
CA MET A 19 -15.48 -4.87 -19.86
C MET A 19 -15.34 -5.72 -18.60
N VAL A 20 -15.99 -6.89 -18.52
CA VAL A 20 -15.88 -7.79 -17.35
C VAL A 20 -14.46 -8.29 -17.16
N ILE A 21 -13.78 -8.71 -18.24
CA ILE A 21 -12.38 -9.15 -18.18
C ILE A 21 -11.46 -7.99 -17.79
N PHE A 22 -11.65 -6.82 -18.38
CA PHE A 22 -10.88 -5.62 -18.09
C PHE A 22 -11.02 -5.20 -16.61
N MET A 23 -12.25 -5.16 -16.09
CA MET A 23 -12.52 -4.87 -14.66
C MET A 23 -11.86 -5.89 -13.74
N LYS A 24 -11.89 -7.17 -14.08
CA LYS A 24 -11.27 -8.22 -13.26
C LYS A 24 -9.75 -8.06 -13.20
N VAL A 25 -9.09 -7.78 -14.34
CA VAL A 25 -7.63 -7.60 -14.40
C VAL A 25 -7.21 -6.34 -13.64
N THR A 26 -7.93 -5.23 -13.83
CA THR A 26 -7.62 -3.97 -13.15
C THR A 26 -7.88 -4.03 -11.64
N SER A 27 -8.98 -4.65 -11.20
CA SER A 27 -9.28 -4.80 -9.77
C SER A 27 -8.32 -5.75 -9.06
N THR A 28 -8.00 -6.89 -9.69
CA THR A 28 -7.06 -7.88 -9.13
C THR A 28 -5.66 -7.29 -9.04
N GLY A 29 -5.18 -6.61 -10.09
CA GLY A 29 -3.85 -5.99 -10.08
C GLY A 29 -3.71 -4.86 -9.06
N ALA A 30 -4.75 -4.06 -8.83
CA ALA A 30 -4.76 -3.03 -7.80
C ALA A 30 -4.79 -3.63 -6.38
N SER A 31 -5.60 -4.68 -6.18
CA SER A 31 -5.69 -5.42 -4.92
C SER A 31 -4.36 -6.11 -4.59
N ASP A 32 -3.71 -6.74 -5.56
CA ASP A 32 -2.44 -7.44 -5.37
C ASP A 32 -1.30 -6.48 -5.05
N LYS A 33 -1.22 -5.34 -5.74
CA LYS A 33 -0.21 -4.31 -5.43
C LYS A 33 -0.39 -3.78 -4.02
N LYS A 34 -1.63 -3.48 -3.61
CA LYS A 34 -1.92 -3.02 -2.25
C LYS A 34 -1.56 -4.08 -1.22
N MET A 35 -2.00 -5.32 -1.40
CA MET A 35 -1.72 -6.44 -0.49
C MET A 35 -0.22 -6.69 -0.34
N ARG A 36 0.55 -6.65 -1.44
CA ARG A 36 2.01 -6.81 -1.38
C ARG A 36 2.68 -5.64 -0.69
N ALA A 37 2.21 -4.41 -0.92
CA ALA A 37 2.73 -3.24 -0.22
C ALA A 37 2.47 -3.32 1.29
N ASP A 38 1.27 -3.76 1.67
CA ASP A 38 0.85 -3.92 3.06
C ASP A 38 1.72 -4.94 3.80
N ASN A 39 1.84 -6.15 3.25
CA ASN A 39 2.71 -7.19 3.80
C ASN A 39 4.17 -6.72 3.91
N HIS A 40 4.64 -5.93 2.95
CA HIS A 40 6.01 -5.42 2.98
C HIS A 40 6.20 -4.33 4.04
N CYS A 41 5.20 -3.46 4.26
CA CYS A 41 5.21 -2.50 5.36
C CYS A 41 5.27 -3.20 6.72
N GLU A 42 4.49 -4.26 6.92
CA GLU A 42 4.50 -5.05 8.16
C GLU A 42 5.87 -5.72 8.40
N LEU A 43 6.45 -6.36 7.36
CA LEU A 43 7.78 -6.95 7.47
C LEU A 43 8.88 -5.91 7.72
N LEU A 44 8.77 -4.72 7.12
CA LEU A 44 9.68 -3.60 7.37
C LEU A 44 9.56 -3.13 8.82
N ALA A 45 8.34 -2.94 9.31
CA ALA A 45 8.07 -2.56 10.70
C ALA A 45 8.70 -3.54 11.70
N ASP A 46 8.43 -4.83 11.53
CA ASP A 46 8.98 -5.89 12.37
C ASP A 46 10.50 -5.94 12.32
N SER A 47 11.09 -5.80 11.12
CA SER A 47 12.55 -5.79 10.95
C SER A 47 13.20 -4.61 11.65
N LEU A 48 12.58 -3.43 11.61
CA LEU A 48 13.09 -2.22 12.27
C LEU A 48 12.96 -2.28 13.77
N MET A 49 11.87 -2.88 14.27
CA MET A 49 11.70 -3.16 15.68
C MET A 49 12.72 -4.18 16.20
N GLN A 50 12.93 -5.29 15.48
CA GLN A 50 13.91 -6.31 15.87
C GLN A 50 15.34 -5.77 15.85
N ALA A 51 15.66 -4.87 14.91
CA ALA A 51 16.96 -4.23 14.82
C ALA A 51 17.17 -3.08 15.83
N ASP A 52 16.13 -2.70 16.58
CA ASP A 52 16.07 -1.49 17.43
C ASP A 52 16.51 -0.22 16.70
N LYS A 53 16.20 -0.13 15.39
CA LYS A 53 16.59 0.99 14.54
C LYS A 53 15.42 1.95 14.36
N LYS A 54 15.29 2.89 15.29
CA LYS A 54 14.34 4.01 15.26
C LYS A 54 14.90 5.16 14.41
N ARG A 55 15.05 4.95 13.10
CA ARG A 55 15.60 5.97 12.19
C ARG A 55 14.80 6.05 10.90
N ASP A 56 14.71 7.25 10.35
CA ASP A 56 14.03 7.47 9.08
C ASP A 56 14.75 6.71 7.95
N ILE A 57 13.98 5.97 7.17
CA ILE A 57 14.48 5.11 6.10
C ILE A 57 13.67 5.35 4.85
N HIS A 58 14.36 5.41 3.72
CA HIS A 58 13.74 5.41 2.41
C HIS A 58 14.25 4.21 1.62
N LEU A 59 13.32 3.40 1.11
CA LEU A 59 13.61 2.20 0.34
C LEU A 59 12.74 2.18 -0.91
N VAL A 60 13.31 1.81 -2.05
CA VAL A 60 12.56 1.57 -3.27
C VAL A 60 12.68 0.10 -3.64
N GLN A 61 11.55 -0.61 -3.72
CA GLN A 61 11.52 -2.03 -4.07
C GLN A 61 10.35 -2.32 -5.00
N ASN A 62 10.58 -3.07 -6.09
CA ASN A 62 9.57 -3.41 -7.10
C ASN A 62 8.84 -2.18 -7.69
N GLY A 63 9.53 -1.04 -7.74
CA GLY A 63 8.92 0.22 -8.15
C GLY A 63 7.86 0.71 -7.18
N ILE A 64 7.99 0.44 -5.88
CA ILE A 64 7.23 1.08 -4.80
C ILE A 64 8.23 1.74 -3.87
N SER A 65 7.97 3.00 -3.54
CA SER A 65 8.75 3.81 -2.62
C SER A 65 8.17 3.68 -1.21
N TYR A 66 8.95 3.14 -0.29
CA TYR A 66 8.63 3.04 1.13
C TYR A 66 9.40 4.11 1.91
N LYS A 67 8.68 4.94 2.65
CA LYS A 67 9.25 5.98 3.52
C LYS A 67 8.83 5.68 4.95
N VAL A 68 9.81 5.34 5.78
CA VAL A 68 9.63 5.14 7.22
C VAL A 68 10.03 6.43 7.92
N SER A 69 9.16 6.90 8.79
CA SER A 69 9.41 8.06 9.66
C SER A 69 8.97 7.76 11.08
N PHE A 70 9.70 8.31 12.04
CA PHE A 70 9.38 8.17 13.46
C PHE A 70 9.01 9.55 14.04
N ARG A 71 7.88 9.63 14.74
CA ARG A 71 7.42 10.86 15.40
C ARG A 71 6.96 10.55 16.81
N ALA A 72 7.32 11.38 17.78
CA ALA A 72 6.72 11.28 19.11
C ALA A 72 5.22 11.61 19.02
N SER A 73 4.40 10.90 19.78
CA SER A 73 2.97 11.21 19.87
C SER A 73 2.78 12.50 20.66
N GLU A 74 1.98 13.44 20.11
CA GLU A 74 1.67 14.71 20.78
C GLU A 74 0.83 14.51 22.04
N GLU A 75 0.02 13.44 22.10
CA GLU A 75 -0.82 13.12 23.26
C GLU A 75 -0.06 12.41 24.39
N GLN A 76 1.00 11.66 24.04
CA GLN A 76 1.80 10.88 24.99
C GLN A 76 3.27 10.86 24.56
N PRO A 77 4.15 11.69 25.15
CA PRO A 77 5.55 11.83 24.72
C PRO A 77 6.38 10.55 24.88
N ASP A 78 5.96 9.63 25.76
CA ASP A 78 6.56 8.29 25.92
C ASP A 78 6.24 7.31 24.77
N ILE A 79 5.41 7.71 23.80
CA ILE A 79 5.03 6.87 22.66
C ILE A 79 5.68 7.41 21.40
N LEU A 80 6.38 6.54 20.69
CA LEU A 80 6.93 6.79 19.36
C LEU A 80 6.01 6.17 18.32
N VAL A 81 5.48 6.98 17.41
CA VAL A 81 4.69 6.54 16.27
C VAL A 81 5.64 6.29 15.10
N MET A 82 5.68 5.05 14.62
CA MET A 82 6.30 4.70 13.35
C MET A 82 5.26 4.82 12.25
N ASN A 83 5.55 5.63 11.24
CA ASN A 83 4.74 5.76 10.03
C ASN A 83 5.53 5.27 8.82
N ILE A 84 4.97 4.28 8.11
CA ILE A 84 5.50 3.74 6.86
C ILE A 84 4.53 4.09 5.72
N LEU A 85 4.99 4.94 4.82
CA LEU A 85 4.24 5.35 3.63
C LEU A 85 4.74 4.57 2.42
N ALA A 86 3.84 3.90 1.70
CA ALA A 86 4.14 3.21 0.45
C ALA A 86 3.51 3.96 -0.74
N GLU A 87 4.34 4.39 -1.69
CA GLU A 87 3.96 5.21 -2.83
C GLU A 87 4.35 4.55 -4.15
N ASP A 88 3.49 4.66 -5.17
CA ASP A 88 3.84 4.37 -6.57
C ASP A 88 4.87 5.41 -7.08
N PRO A 89 5.71 5.11 -8.10
CA PRO A 89 6.58 6.07 -8.77
C PRO A 89 5.89 7.33 -9.27
N LYS A 90 4.56 7.32 -9.45
CA LYS A 90 3.76 8.52 -9.75
C LYS A 90 3.45 9.38 -8.51
N GLY A 91 3.92 9.00 -7.32
CA GLY A 91 3.63 9.67 -6.04
C GLY A 91 2.23 9.38 -5.50
N THR A 92 1.52 8.39 -6.04
CA THR A 92 0.21 7.99 -5.49
C THR A 92 0.41 7.10 -4.28
N LEU A 93 -0.19 7.47 -3.15
CA LEU A 93 -0.19 6.63 -1.94
C LEU A 93 -0.92 5.32 -2.22
N ILE A 94 -0.22 4.21 -2.02
CA ILE A 94 -0.77 2.86 -2.15
C ILE A 94 -1.32 2.41 -0.79
N THR A 95 -0.51 2.54 0.26
CA THR A 95 -0.89 2.22 1.64
C THR A 95 -0.08 3.04 2.63
N GLU A 96 -0.63 3.23 3.82
CA GLU A 96 0.00 3.86 4.98
C GLU A 96 -0.11 2.87 6.14
N TYR A 97 1.00 2.63 6.83
CA TYR A 97 1.06 1.75 7.99
C TYR A 97 1.56 2.54 9.20
N LEU A 98 0.75 2.56 10.25
CA LEU A 98 1.00 3.29 11.48
C LEU A 98 1.11 2.29 12.62
N GLN A 99 2.21 2.36 13.36
CA GLN A 99 2.44 1.52 14.52
C GLN A 99 2.90 2.34 15.71
N LEU A 100 2.23 2.14 16.84
CA LEU A 100 2.62 2.72 18.12
C LEU A 100 3.71 1.84 18.75
N ILE A 101 4.87 2.42 18.95
CA ILE A 101 6.01 1.81 19.61
C ILE A 101 6.14 2.53 20.96
N ARG A 102 6.14 1.79 22.06
CA ARG A 102 6.52 2.40 23.35
C ARG A 102 7.97 2.84 23.24
N ASN A 103 8.24 4.11 23.51
CA ASN A 103 9.60 4.55 23.67
C ASN A 103 10.08 4.02 25.01
N TYR A 104 10.54 2.77 25.05
CA TYR A 104 11.33 2.29 26.16
C TYR A 104 12.70 2.96 26.00
N GLU A 105 12.81 4.21 26.45
CA GLU A 105 14.07 4.62 27.06
C GLU A 105 14.24 3.71 28.26
N SER A 106 14.88 2.57 28.01
CA SER A 106 15.42 1.75 29.07
C SER A 106 16.38 2.66 29.80
N GLY A 107 15.93 3.19 30.94
CA GLY A 107 16.81 3.73 31.96
C GLY A 107 17.91 2.69 32.16
N THR A 108 19.08 2.99 31.65
CA THR A 108 20.31 2.28 31.96
C THR A 108 21.25 3.36 32.44
N ASN A 109 21.33 3.38 33.78
CA ASN A 109 22.25 4.10 34.67
C ASN A 109 23.54 4.61 34.04
#